data_AF-A0A1Q3IZC2-F1
#
_entry.id   AF-A0A1Q3IZC2-F1
#
_cell.length_a   1.000
_cell.length_b   1.000
_cell.length_c   1.000
_cell.angle_alpha   90.00
_cell.angle_beta   90.00
_cell.angle_gamma   90.00
#
_symmetry.space_group_name_H-M   'P 1'
#
loop_
_entity.id
_entity.type
_entity.pdbx_description
1 polymer ?
#
loop_
_entity_poly.entity_id
_entity_poly.type
_entity_poly.pdbx_seq_one_letter_code
_entity_poly.pdbx_strand_id
1 'polypeptide(L)'
;MRHTLLAAALLAAPSVALAQQPAAQQPAPDRACLRNQEIQSSMPAKDEKSITFTMRNGDKWRGDLGSRCAGIRFSGFVWEIMSDGQICARSQTLRVREGGPVCVLRSLTKLPSTTN
;
A
#
# COMPACT_ATOMS: atom_id res chain seq x y z
N MET A 1 -56.92 32.80 46.98
CA MET A 1 -57.15 32.56 45.54
C MET A 1 -55.79 32.23 44.94
N ARG A 2 -55.42 30.93 44.84
CA ARG A 2 -55.39 30.09 43.62
C ARG A 2 -54.67 30.76 42.44
N HIS A 3 -53.53 30.17 42.01
CA HIS A 3 -53.13 29.82 40.62
C HIS A 3 -51.68 29.28 40.62
N THR A 4 -51.46 27.95 40.64
CA THR A 4 -51.08 27.04 39.51
C THR A 4 -49.69 27.26 38.86
N LEU A 5 -48.79 26.30 39.16
CA LEU A 5 -47.87 25.50 38.30
C LEU A 5 -47.20 26.14 37.07
N LEU A 6 -45.88 25.91 36.91
CA LEU A 6 -45.30 25.22 35.74
C LEU A 6 -43.80 24.91 35.92
N ALA A 7 -43.47 23.62 35.86
CA ALA A 7 -42.13 23.08 35.74
C ALA A 7 -41.64 23.17 34.29
N ALA A 8 -40.36 23.47 34.08
CA ALA A 8 -39.69 23.29 32.80
C ALA A 8 -38.33 22.62 33.04
N ALA A 9 -38.31 21.29 32.92
CA ALA A 9 -37.09 20.51 32.87
C ALA A 9 -36.50 20.59 31.45
N LEU A 10 -35.37 21.28 31.29
CA LEU A 10 -34.58 21.30 30.06
C LEU A 10 -33.44 20.28 30.21
N LEU A 11 -33.67 19.05 29.75
CA LEU A 11 -32.64 18.04 29.58
C LEU A 11 -31.85 18.36 28.30
N ALA A 12 -30.62 18.84 28.44
CA ALA A 12 -29.68 19.02 27.34
C ALA A 12 -29.15 17.65 26.88
N ALA A 13 -29.46 17.26 25.65
CA ALA A 13 -28.91 16.06 25.02
C ALA A 13 -27.52 16.37 24.43
N PRO A 14 -26.49 15.52 24.66
CA PRO A 14 -25.17 15.71 24.06
C PRO A 14 -25.20 15.29 22.58
N SER A 15 -24.82 16.21 21.70
CA SER A 15 -24.65 15.94 20.27
C SER A 15 -23.40 15.08 20.05
N VAL A 16 -23.59 13.85 19.56
CA VAL A 16 -22.47 12.96 19.20
C VAL A 16 -21.90 13.43 17.86
N ALA A 17 -20.74 14.08 17.89
CA ALA A 17 -20.03 14.47 16.68
C ALA A 17 -19.38 13.23 16.04
N LEU A 18 -19.92 12.77 14.92
CA LEU A 18 -19.28 11.79 14.04
C LEU A 18 -18.03 12.42 13.43
N ALA A 19 -16.87 12.11 14.00
CA ALA A 19 -15.58 12.48 13.41
C ALA A 19 -15.42 11.75 12.07
N GLN A 20 -15.62 12.47 10.96
CA GLN A 20 -15.31 12.00 9.62
C GLN A 20 -13.79 11.88 9.51
N GLN A 21 -13.25 10.66 9.67
CA GLN A 21 -11.85 10.39 9.38
C GLN A 21 -11.61 10.58 7.88
N PRO A 22 -10.58 11.36 7.47
CA PRO A 22 -10.25 11.48 6.06
C PRO A 22 -9.86 10.10 5.52
N ALA A 23 -10.57 9.62 4.52
CA ALA A 23 -10.18 8.44 3.78
C ALA A 23 -8.80 8.68 3.19
N ALA A 24 -7.79 7.92 3.64
CA ALA A 24 -6.44 8.00 3.12
C ALA A 24 -6.49 7.74 1.61
N GLN A 25 -6.30 8.81 0.81
CA GLN A 25 -6.28 8.72 -0.64
C GLN A 25 -5.06 7.87 -1.04
N GLN A 26 -5.31 6.63 -1.46
CA GLN A 26 -4.25 5.78 -2.01
C GLN A 26 -3.71 6.43 -3.29
N PRO A 27 -2.37 6.58 -3.42
CA PRO A 27 -1.77 7.07 -4.66
C PRO A 27 -2.25 6.25 -5.85
N ALA A 28 -2.46 6.92 -6.99
CA ALA A 28 -2.78 6.25 -8.23
C ALA A 28 -1.71 5.17 -8.53
N PRO A 29 -2.11 3.95 -8.94
CA PRO A 29 -1.23 2.78 -8.99
C PRO A 29 -0.06 2.91 -9.97
N ASP A 30 -0.09 3.91 -10.84
CA ASP A 30 0.90 4.19 -11.87
C ASP A 30 1.92 5.28 -11.49
N ARG A 31 1.75 5.95 -10.35
CA ARG A 31 2.71 6.90 -9.76
C ARG A 31 3.16 6.53 -8.35
N ALA A 32 2.77 5.35 -7.88
CA ALA A 32 3.14 4.89 -6.55
C ALA A 32 4.64 4.58 -6.47
N CYS A 33 5.25 4.96 -5.35
CA CYS A 33 6.61 4.65 -4.97
C CYS A 33 6.62 4.02 -3.57
N LEU A 34 7.42 2.98 -3.39
CA LEU A 34 7.66 2.35 -2.09
C LEU A 34 9.04 2.74 -1.60
N ARG A 35 9.18 3.09 -0.31
CA ARG A 35 10.50 3.25 0.29
C ARG A 35 11.12 1.86 0.50
N ASN A 36 12.27 1.60 -0.10
CA ASN A 36 12.91 0.28 0.00
C ASN A 36 13.20 -0.13 1.45
N GLN A 37 13.56 0.84 2.30
CA GLN A 37 13.82 0.61 3.73
C GLN A 37 12.58 0.16 4.53
N GLU A 38 11.38 0.47 4.03
CA GLU A 38 10.11 0.08 4.65
C GLU A 38 9.60 -1.27 4.15
N ILE A 39 10.24 -1.86 3.14
CA ILE A 39 9.90 -3.20 2.66
C ILE A 39 10.47 -4.22 3.64
N GLN A 40 9.59 -5.05 4.21
CA GLN A 40 9.97 -6.16 5.06
C GLN A 40 10.31 -7.41 4.24
N SER A 41 9.51 -7.71 3.22
CA SER A 41 9.76 -8.85 2.33
C SER A 41 9.24 -8.58 0.92
N SER A 42 9.87 -9.24 -0.05
CA SER A 42 9.46 -9.23 -1.45
C SER A 42 9.36 -10.66 -1.94
N MET A 43 8.21 -11.04 -2.49
CA MET A 43 7.95 -12.40 -2.94
C MET A 43 7.43 -12.40 -4.37
N PRO A 44 8.22 -12.86 -5.36
CA PRO A 44 7.74 -13.01 -6.71
C PRO A 44 6.58 -14.01 -6.79
N ALA A 45 5.59 -13.75 -7.64
CA ALA A 45 4.49 -14.66 -7.92
C ALA A 45 4.97 -15.90 -8.70
N LYS A 46 4.14 -16.95 -8.77
CA LYS A 46 4.49 -18.22 -9.45
C LYS A 46 4.69 -18.05 -10.95
N ASP A 47 3.94 -17.13 -11.56
CA ASP A 47 4.02 -16.81 -12.98
C ASP A 47 5.20 -15.90 -13.34
N GLU A 48 5.93 -15.41 -12.33
CA GLU A 48 7.07 -14.50 -12.47
C GLU A 48 6.72 -13.18 -13.17
N LYS A 49 5.44 -12.77 -13.16
CA LYS A 49 4.95 -11.52 -13.75
C LYS A 49 4.66 -10.44 -12.71
N SER A 50 4.74 -10.77 -11.43
CA SER A 50 4.50 -9.82 -10.36
C SER A 50 5.31 -10.15 -9.11
N ILE A 51 5.43 -9.18 -8.23
CA ILE A 51 6.10 -9.28 -6.93
C ILE A 51 5.13 -8.73 -5.89
N THR A 52 4.91 -9.48 -4.82
CA THR A 52 4.20 -8.98 -3.64
C THR A 52 5.22 -8.40 -2.67
N PHE A 53 5.07 -7.14 -2.32
CA PHE A 53 5.80 -6.45 -1.26
C PHE A 53 4.98 -6.49 0.02
N THR A 54 5.59 -6.94 1.10
CA THR A 54 5.06 -6.75 2.45
C THR A 54 5.86 -5.64 3.10
N MET A 55 5.18 -4.57 3.49
CA MET A 55 5.76 -3.42 4.16
C MET A 55 5.86 -3.68 5.66
N ARG A 56 6.77 -3.00 6.36
CA ARG A 56 6.96 -3.12 7.82
C ARG A 56 5.73 -2.73 8.63
N ASN A 57 4.88 -1.86 8.10
CA ASN A 57 3.60 -1.48 8.72
C ASN A 57 2.48 -2.53 8.48
N GLY A 58 2.78 -3.62 7.79
CA GLY A 58 1.82 -4.68 7.44
C GLY A 58 1.09 -4.48 6.11
N ASP A 59 1.20 -3.32 5.48
CA ASP A 59 0.60 -3.08 4.16
C ASP A 59 1.19 -4.05 3.13
N LYS A 60 0.34 -4.51 2.21
CA LYS A 60 0.77 -5.32 1.07
C LYS A 60 0.60 -4.55 -0.22
N TRP A 61 1.58 -4.64 -1.09
CA TRP A 61 1.56 -4.05 -2.42
C TRP A 61 1.88 -5.11 -3.45
N ARG A 62 1.23 -5.04 -4.61
CA ARG A 62 1.55 -5.85 -5.77
C ARG A 62 2.24 -4.97 -6.80
N GLY A 63 3.47 -5.33 -7.14
CA GLY A 63 4.19 -4.78 -8.27
C GLY A 63 4.04 -5.68 -9.49
N ASP A 64 3.41 -5.20 -10.56
CA ASP A 64 3.38 -5.96 -11.81
C ASP A 64 4.61 -5.62 -12.66
N LEU A 65 5.19 -6.63 -13.29
CA LEU A 65 6.33 -6.50 -14.18
C LEU A 65 5.83 -6.32 -15.62
N GLY A 66 6.59 -5.59 -16.44
CA GLY A 66 6.24 -5.36 -17.84
C GLY A 66 6.18 -6.66 -18.68
N SER A 67 6.91 -7.69 -18.25
CA SER A 67 6.94 -9.01 -18.86
C SER A 67 7.27 -10.07 -17.79
N ARG A 68 7.20 -11.35 -18.17
CA ARG A 68 7.66 -12.44 -17.30
C ARG A 68 9.17 -12.30 -17.05
N CYS A 69 9.55 -12.27 -15.78
CA CYS A 69 10.94 -12.16 -15.35
C CYS A 69 11.53 -13.53 -15.01
N ALA A 70 12.04 -14.23 -16.02
CA ALA A 70 12.43 -15.63 -15.90
C ALA A 70 13.47 -15.87 -14.78
N GLY A 71 13.20 -16.85 -13.92
CA GLY A 71 14.13 -17.29 -12.87
C GLY A 71 14.11 -16.46 -11.58
N ILE A 72 13.33 -15.37 -11.53
CA ILE A 72 13.28 -14.45 -10.39
C ILE A 72 12.92 -15.13 -9.05
N ARG A 73 12.17 -16.25 -9.09
CA ARG A 73 11.79 -16.99 -7.88
C ARG A 73 12.92 -17.80 -7.27
N PHE A 74 13.84 -18.29 -8.10
CA PHE A 74 14.86 -19.26 -7.70
C PHE A 74 16.17 -18.55 -7.41
N SER A 75 16.60 -17.67 -8.32
CA SER A 75 17.84 -16.91 -8.18
C SER A 75 17.65 -15.65 -7.32
N GLY A 76 16.41 -15.19 -7.12
CA GLY A 76 16.12 -13.90 -6.52
C GLY A 76 16.50 -12.74 -7.44
N PHE A 77 16.51 -11.52 -6.89
CA PHE A 77 16.78 -10.32 -7.67
C PHE A 77 17.44 -9.23 -6.82
N VAL A 78 17.88 -8.18 -7.49
CA VAL A 78 18.35 -6.93 -6.90
C VAL A 78 17.70 -5.76 -7.61
N TRP A 79 17.38 -4.72 -6.85
CA TRP A 79 16.90 -3.46 -7.39
C TRP A 79 18.06 -2.58 -7.80
N GLU A 80 17.93 -1.91 -8.94
CA GLU A 80 18.84 -0.83 -9.35
C GLU A 80 18.31 0.48 -8.78
N ILE A 81 18.33 0.61 -7.45
CA ILE A 81 17.65 1.71 -6.74
C ILE A 81 18.33 3.04 -7.07
N MET A 82 17.53 4.04 -7.44
CA MET A 82 18.01 5.40 -7.62
C MET A 82 18.42 6.04 -6.28
N SER A 83 19.14 7.14 -6.30
CA SER A 83 19.70 7.78 -5.09
C SER A 83 18.67 8.17 -4.02
N ASP A 84 17.38 8.22 -4.35
CA ASP A 84 16.29 8.54 -3.44
C ASP A 84 15.82 7.37 -2.57
N GLY A 85 16.34 6.15 -2.80
CA GLY A 85 15.99 4.96 -2.01
C GLY A 85 14.57 4.45 -2.27
N GLN A 86 13.91 4.90 -3.34
CA GLN A 86 12.53 4.54 -3.67
C GLN A 86 12.46 3.52 -4.80
N ILE A 87 11.41 2.71 -4.78
CA ILE A 87 11.03 1.77 -5.85
C ILE A 87 9.73 2.29 -6.43
N CYS A 88 9.80 2.90 -7.61
CA CYS A 88 8.68 3.56 -8.26
C CYS A 88 8.18 2.76 -9.46
N ALA A 89 6.87 2.81 -9.69
CA ALA A 89 6.29 2.26 -10.92
C ALA A 89 6.85 2.96 -12.17
N ARG A 90 7.01 2.21 -13.26
CA ARG A 90 7.45 2.62 -14.61
C ARG A 90 8.89 3.12 -14.76
N SER A 91 9.57 3.49 -13.68
CA SER A 91 10.97 3.90 -13.73
C SER A 91 11.93 2.85 -13.17
N GLN A 92 11.46 2.01 -12.26
CA GLN A 92 12.35 1.10 -11.55
C GLN A 92 12.64 -0.20 -12.34
N THR A 93 13.91 -0.48 -12.55
CA THR A 93 14.43 -1.76 -13.04
C THR A 93 14.89 -2.66 -11.89
N LEU A 94 14.75 -3.96 -12.09
CA LEU A 94 15.35 -5.00 -11.27
C LEU A 94 16.14 -5.97 -12.14
N ARG A 95 17.21 -6.52 -11.60
CA ARG A 95 18.02 -7.55 -12.25
C ARG A 95 17.87 -8.86 -11.50
N VAL A 96 17.52 -9.93 -12.21
CA VAL A 96 17.58 -11.29 -11.66
C VAL A 96 19.04 -11.64 -11.40
N ARG A 97 19.33 -12.28 -10.27
CA ARG A 97 20.71 -12.67 -9.94
C ARG A 97 21.23 -13.73 -10.92
N GLU A 98 22.51 -14.09 -10.80
CA GLU A 98 23.13 -15.15 -11.62
C GLU A 98 23.10 -14.88 -13.13
N GLY A 99 23.15 -13.60 -13.53
CA GLY A 99 23.13 -13.22 -14.94
C GLY A 99 21.76 -13.29 -15.61
N GLY A 100 20.69 -13.40 -14.82
CA GLY A 100 19.32 -13.39 -15.33
C GLY A 100 18.88 -12.05 -15.94
N PRO A 101 17.64 -11.99 -16.47
CA PRO A 101 17.15 -10.83 -17.22
C PRO A 101 17.00 -9.57 -16.35
N VAL A 102 17.01 -8.41 -17.01
CA VAL A 102 16.56 -7.14 -16.44
C VAL A 102 15.08 -6.96 -16.72
N CYS A 103 14.32 -6.60 -15.69
CA CYS A 103 12.86 -6.47 -15.74
C CYS A 103 12.44 -5.09 -15.24
N VAL A 104 11.33 -4.59 -15.78
CA VAL A 104 10.81 -3.26 -15.44
C VAL A 104 9.56 -3.42 -14.57
N LEU A 105 9.50 -2.70 -13.47
CA LEU A 105 8.31 -2.56 -12.64
C LEU A 105 7.31 -1.64 -13.34
N ARG A 106 6.12 -2.14 -13.69
CA ARG A 106 5.14 -1.42 -14.52
C ARG A 106 4.09 -0.67 -13.73
N SER A 107 3.65 -1.22 -12.61
CA SER A 107 2.63 -0.65 -11.72
C SER A 107 2.85 -1.13 -10.30
N LEU A 108 2.30 -0.37 -9.35
CA LEU A 108 2.28 -0.69 -7.92
C LEU A 108 0.86 -0.47 -7.39
N THR A 109 0.21 -1.56 -7.02
CA THR A 109 -1.17 -1.54 -6.53
C THR A 109 -1.22 -1.99 -5.08
N LYS A 110 -1.75 -1.13 -4.19
CA LYS A 110 -1.96 -1.52 -2.80
C LYS A 110 -3.02 -2.62 -2.76
N LEU A 111 -2.71 -3.72 -2.10
CA LEU A 111 -3.64 -4.83 -1.89
C LEU A 111 -4.54 -4.49 -0.69
N PRO A 112 -5.81 -4.91 -0.73
CA PRO A 112 -6.70 -4.73 0.42
C PRO A 112 -6.12 -5.45 1.63
N SER A 113 -6.08 -4.76 2.77
CA SER A 113 -5.82 -5.39 4.06
C SER A 113 -6.97 -6.36 4.33
N THR A 114 -6.69 -7.66 4.34
CA THR A 114 -7.62 -8.65 4.91
C THR A 114 -7.70 -8.40 6.41
N THR A 115 -8.66 -7.59 6.83
CA THR A 115 -9.12 -7.53 8.22
C THR A 115 -9.70 -8.90 8.55
N ASN A 116 -9.07 -9.61 9.49
CA ASN A 116 -9.57 -10.87 10.05
C ASN A 116 -10.42 -10.53 11.28
#